data_AF-S7U5Z1-F1
#
_entry.id   AF-S7U5Z1-F1
#
_cell.length_a   1.000
_cell.length_b   1.000
_cell.length_c   1.000
_cell.angle_alpha   90.00
_cell.angle_beta   90.00
_cell.angle_gamma   90.00
#
_symmetry.space_group_name_H-M   'P 1'
#
loop_
_entity.id
_entity.type
_entity.pdbx_description
1 polymer ?
#
loop_
_entity_poly.entity_id
_entity_poly.type
_entity_poly.pdbx_seq_one_letter_code
_entity_poly.pdbx_strand_id
1 'polypeptide(L)' 'MTEKSENSGMEELQNASADTAASPSMSAEERLQKIALAAYYLAEQRGFSPGGELTDWLEAEKQFDASLASESQGD' A
#
# COMPACT_ATOMS: atom_id res chain seq x y z
N MET A 1 43.59 -22.24 -14.49
CA MET A 1 42.73 -22.92 -13.52
C MET A 1 42.10 -21.86 -12.63
N THR A 2 40.78 -21.82 -12.65
CA THR A 2 39.84 -21.55 -11.53
C THR A 2 40.47 -21.22 -10.15
N GLU A 3 39.94 -20.32 -9.34
CA GLU A 3 38.55 -20.05 -8.95
C GLU A 3 38.45 -18.59 -8.42
N LYS A 4 37.47 -17.77 -8.80
CA LYS A 4 36.03 -17.79 -8.47
C LYS A 4 35.74 -17.20 -7.07
N SER A 5 35.31 -15.94 -7.11
CA SER A 5 34.22 -15.40 -6.29
C SER A 5 34.39 -15.41 -4.78
N GLU A 6 35.12 -14.44 -4.27
CA GLU A 6 34.62 -13.67 -3.11
C GLU A 6 33.48 -12.79 -3.62
N ASN A 7 32.24 -13.18 -3.34
CA ASN A 7 31.19 -12.30 -2.81
C ASN A 7 29.87 -13.08 -2.80
N SER A 8 29.56 -13.71 -1.67
CA SER A 8 28.29 -14.41 -1.43
C SER A 8 27.35 -13.48 -0.66
N GLY A 9 26.11 -13.35 -1.18
CA GLY A 9 24.97 -12.67 -0.53
C GLY A 9 24.87 -11.20 -0.95
N MET A 10 24.46 -10.84 -2.16
CA MET A 10 23.08 -10.93 -2.67
C MET A 10 22.04 -10.42 -1.65
N GLU A 11 21.67 -9.16 -1.89
CA GLU A 11 20.33 -8.59 -1.69
C GLU A 11 19.99 -8.00 -0.30
N GLU A 12 20.85 -7.11 0.18
CA GLU A 12 20.36 -5.89 0.84
C GLU A 12 20.04 -4.85 -0.24
N LEU A 13 18.93 -5.07 -0.98
CA LEU A 13 18.32 -4.05 -1.84
C LEU A 13 17.24 -3.30 -1.05
N GLN A 14 17.61 -2.82 0.14
CA GLN A 14 17.00 -1.62 0.66
C GLN A 14 17.69 -0.45 -0.07
N ASN A 15 16.94 0.24 -0.93
CA ASN A 15 17.22 1.59 -1.43
C ASN A 15 17.98 1.72 -2.78
N ALA A 16 17.25 1.54 -3.88
CA ALA A 16 17.44 2.29 -5.13
C ALA A 16 16.02 2.63 -5.64
N SER A 17 15.55 3.87 -5.71
CA SER A 17 16.23 5.08 -6.17
C SER A 17 15.67 6.31 -5.46
N ALA A 18 16.56 7.24 -5.13
CA ALA A 18 16.20 8.60 -4.78
C ALA A 18 15.88 9.43 -6.05
N ASP A 19 15.14 10.52 -5.81
CA ASP A 19 15.11 11.77 -6.57
C ASP A 19 13.92 12.02 -7.51
N THR A 20 12.87 12.65 -6.96
CA THR A 20 12.39 13.97 -7.42
C THR A 20 11.49 14.56 -6.35
N ALA A 21 11.75 15.80 -5.94
CA ALA A 21 10.87 16.58 -5.07
C ALA A 21 9.46 16.67 -5.66
N ALA A 22 8.55 15.88 -5.11
CA ALA A 22 7.11 15.99 -5.26
C ALA A 22 6.53 15.59 -3.90
N SER A 23 5.40 16.18 -3.51
CA SER A 23 4.66 15.94 -2.26
C SER A 23 4.66 14.47 -1.82
N PRO A 24 4.49 14.14 -0.53
CA PRO A 24 4.44 12.74 -0.07
C PRO A 24 3.22 12.02 -0.67
N SER A 25 3.32 11.61 -1.94
CA SER A 25 2.31 10.85 -2.66
C SER A 25 2.53 9.39 -2.30
N MET A 26 1.57 8.82 -1.58
CA MET A 26 1.61 7.41 -1.20
C MET A 26 1.81 6.51 -2.43
N SER A 27 2.60 5.45 -2.27
CA SER A 27 2.81 4.47 -3.35
C SER A 27 1.54 3.66 -3.64
N ALA A 28 1.44 3.08 -4.83
CA ALA A 28 0.30 2.26 -5.22
C ALA A 28 0.12 1.04 -4.29
N GLU A 29 1.23 0.33 -3.97
CA GLU A 29 1.22 -0.77 -3.01
C GLU A 29 0.75 -0.33 -1.63
N GLU A 30 1.22 0.83 -1.13
CA GLU A 30 0.81 1.34 0.18
C GLU A 30 -0.67 1.73 0.21
N ARG A 31 -1.19 2.35 -0.87
CA ARG A 31 -2.62 2.60 -1.04
C ARG A 31 -3.41 1.29 -0.99
N LEU A 32 -2.99 0.29 -1.75
CA LEU A 32 -3.68 -1.02 -1.79
C LEU A 32 -3.68 -1.72 -0.43
N GLN A 33 -2.57 -1.69 0.30
CA GLN A 33 -2.48 -2.26 1.65
C GLN A 33 -3.46 -1.59 2.62
N LYS A 34 -3.54 -0.25 2.60
CA LYS A 34 -4.45 0.51 3.47
C LYS A 34 -5.92 0.24 3.13
N ILE A 35 -6.26 0.19 1.83
CA ILE A 35 -7.60 -0.16 1.36
C ILE A 35 -7.97 -1.59 1.75
N ALA A 36 -7.07 -2.55 1.55
CA ALA A 36 -7.32 -3.95 1.92
C ALA A 36 -7.57 -4.11 3.42
N LEU A 37 -6.81 -3.40 4.26
CA LEU A 37 -7.00 -3.39 5.71
C LEU A 37 -8.35 -2.76 6.10
N ALA A 38 -8.73 -1.64 5.49
CA ALA A 38 -10.04 -1.02 5.73
C ALA A 38 -11.19 -1.93 5.29
N ALA A 39 -11.07 -2.58 4.14
CA ALA A 39 -12.05 -3.56 3.66
C ALA A 39 -12.17 -4.76 4.60
N TYR A 40 -11.05 -5.23 5.18
CA TYR A 40 -11.06 -6.27 6.21
C TYR A 40 -11.88 -5.85 7.44
N TYR A 41 -11.71 -4.61 7.93
CA TYR A 41 -12.50 -4.12 9.07
C TYR A 41 -13.99 -3.96 8.76
N LEU A 42 -14.34 -3.52 7.53
CA LEU A 42 -15.74 -3.48 7.10
C LEU A 42 -16.35 -4.89 7.02
N ALA A 43 -15.60 -5.85 6.49
CA ALA A 43 -15.99 -7.25 6.50
C ALA A 43 -16.17 -7.78 7.94
N GLU A 44 -15.26 -7.44 8.86
CA GLU A 44 -15.36 -7.81 10.28
C GLU A 44 -16.61 -7.23 10.94
N GLN A 45 -16.94 -5.96 10.68
CA GLN A 45 -18.13 -5.29 11.23
C GLN A 45 -19.44 -5.96 10.79
N ARG A 46 -19.49 -6.53 9.58
CA ARG A 46 -20.64 -7.32 9.11
C ARG A 46 -20.58 -8.82 9.47
N GLY A 47 -19.59 -9.22 10.28
CA GLY A 47 -19.36 -10.61 10.67
C GLY A 47 -18.92 -11.52 9.52
N PHE A 48 -18.16 -10.98 8.56
CA PHE A 48 -17.64 -11.67 7.37
C PHE A 48 -18.72 -12.41 6.56
N SER A 49 -19.93 -11.86 6.50
CA SER A 49 -21.00 -12.45 5.69
C SER A 49 -20.57 -12.53 4.22
N PRO A 50 -20.81 -13.65 3.51
CA PRO A 50 -20.37 -13.84 2.13
C PRO A 50 -21.13 -12.93 1.16
N GLY A 51 -20.48 -12.54 0.07
CA GLY A 51 -21.07 -11.71 -0.99
C GLY A 51 -21.03 -10.21 -0.74
N GLY A 52 -20.38 -9.77 0.34
CA GLY A 52 -20.15 -8.35 0.65
C GLY A 52 -18.72 -7.87 0.39
N GLU A 53 -17.83 -8.74 -0.08
CA GLU A 53 -16.39 -8.47 -0.19
C GLU A 53 -16.11 -7.33 -1.16
N LEU A 54 -16.78 -7.34 -2.31
CA LEU A 54 -16.64 -6.26 -3.31
C LEU A 54 -17.17 -4.94 -2.76
N THR A 55 -18.27 -4.97 -2.01
CA THR A 55 -18.86 -3.76 -1.41
C THR A 55 -17.93 -3.14 -0.37
N ASP A 56 -17.30 -3.94 0.49
CA ASP A 56 -16.30 -3.41 1.43
C ASP A 56 -15.12 -2.80 0.72
N TRP A 57 -14.66 -3.45 -0.33
CA TRP A 57 -13.49 -2.98 -1.05
C TRP A 57 -13.77 -1.63 -1.69
N LEU A 58 -14.92 -1.48 -2.36
CA LEU A 58 -15.36 -0.20 -2.95
C LEU A 58 -15.57 0.88 -1.89
N GLU A 59 -16.17 0.54 -0.75
CA GLU A 59 -16.39 1.50 0.33
C GLU A 59 -15.06 1.91 1.00
N ALA A 60 -14.12 0.96 1.16
CA ALA A 60 -12.77 1.23 1.65
C ALA A 60 -11.98 2.14 0.71
N GLU A 61 -12.03 1.89 -0.62
CA GLU A 61 -11.41 2.78 -1.61
C GLU A 61 -11.95 4.20 -1.48
N LYS A 62 -13.27 4.34 -1.43
CA LYS A 62 -13.94 5.63 -1.33
C LYS A 62 -13.60 6.37 -0.03
N GLN A 63 -13.57 5.67 1.10
CA GLN A 63 -13.16 6.27 2.38
C GLN A 63 -11.71 6.74 2.34
N PHE A 64 -10.82 5.94 1.76
CA PHE A 64 -9.41 6.28 1.64
C PHE A 64 -9.18 7.50 0.74
N ASP A 65 -9.83 7.53 -0.42
CA ASP A 65 -9.73 8.65 -1.36
C ASP A 65 -10.32 9.94 -0.77
N ALA A 66 -11.41 9.83 0.00
CA ALA A 66 -12.00 10.98 0.72
C ALA A 66 -11.04 11.55 1.78
N SER A 67 -10.36 10.70 2.54
CA SER A 67 -9.35 11.13 3.51
C SER A 67 -8.18 11.86 2.84
N LEU A 68 -7.62 11.29 1.76
CA LEU A 68 -6.54 11.92 1.00
C LEU A 68 -6.93 13.28 0.39
N ALA A 69 -8.17 13.40 -0.10
CA ALA A 69 -8.69 14.66 -0.61
C ALA A 69 -8.79 15.73 0.49
N SER A 70 -9.19 15.34 1.70
CA SER A 70 -9.29 16.25 2.85
C SER A 70 -7.91 16.68 3.39
N GLU A 71 -6.93 15.77 3.39
CA GLU A 71 -5.57 16.01 3.88
C GLU A 71 -4.74 16.90 2.93
N SER A 72 -5.10 16.96 1.64
CA SER A 72 -4.44 17.83 0.65
C SER A 72 -5.04 19.25 0.56
N GLN A 73 -6.13 19.54 1.28
CA GLN A 73 -6.85 20.83 1.24
C GLN A 73 -6.67 21.67 2.51
N GLY A 74 -5.49 21.60 3.14
CA GLY A 74 -5.12 22.44 4.27
C GLY A 74 -3.68 22.96 4.18
N ASP A 75 -3.44 23.91 3.27
CA ASP A 75 -2.32 24.87 3.31
C ASP A 75 -2.89 26.29 3.23
#